data_AF-A0A0P7NCM4-F1
#
_entry.id   AF-A0A0P7NCM4-F1
#
_cell.length_a   1.000
_cell.length_b   1.000
_cell.length_c   1.000
_cell.angle_alpha   90.00
_cell.angle_beta   90.00
_cell.angle_gamma   90.00
#
_symmetry.space_group_name_H-M   'P 1'
#
loop_
_entity.id
_entity.type
_entity.pdbx_description
1 polymer ?
#
loop_
_entity_poly.entity_id
_entity_poly.type
_entity_poly.pdbx_seq_one_letter_code
_entity_poly.pdbx_strand_id
1 'polypeptide(L)'
;MSVSGKDFIVFAGKCISHNDEIGYRNAIGRAYYGVYHETLDKLEKCPNKSSHQAVRDYLTNDAWLKGNEPFEKMKLISMGTMLRHLHTRRKWADYELDRTLSKADAEAILIMANKAIDTLQQMYEQVYPSEPAA
;
A
#
# COMPACT_ATOMS: atom_id res chain seq x y z
N MET A 1 -0.56 12.01 -19.14
CA MET A 1 0.46 11.93 -18.05
C MET A 1 0.21 10.66 -17.28
N SER A 2 1.25 9.88 -16.98
CA SER A 2 1.15 8.70 -16.11
C SER A 2 1.04 9.12 -14.63
N VAL A 3 0.49 8.25 -13.80
CA VAL A 3 0.34 8.46 -12.34
C VAL A 3 1.19 7.46 -11.56
N SER A 4 1.57 7.83 -10.34
CA SER A 4 2.31 7.03 -9.35
C SER A 4 1.37 6.54 -8.24
N GLY A 5 1.84 5.60 -7.40
CA GLY A 5 1.07 5.19 -6.23
C GLY A 5 0.86 6.34 -5.23
N LYS A 6 1.83 7.26 -5.09
CA LYS A 6 1.68 8.49 -4.28
C LYS A 6 0.50 9.37 -4.73
N ASP A 7 0.20 9.43 -6.03
CA ASP A 7 -0.94 10.20 -6.53
C ASP A 7 -2.28 9.65 -6.01
N PHE A 8 -2.39 8.32 -5.84
CA PHE A 8 -3.57 7.71 -5.23
C PHE A 8 -3.70 8.04 -3.74
N ILE A 9 -2.58 8.10 -3.00
CA ILE A 9 -2.59 8.50 -1.57
C ILE A 9 -3.04 9.96 -1.42
N VAL A 10 -2.50 10.86 -2.24
CA VAL A 10 -2.90 12.28 -2.24
C VAL A 10 -4.39 12.40 -2.56
N PHE A 11 -4.87 11.66 -3.55
CA PHE A 11 -6.29 11.66 -3.90
C PHE A 11 -7.16 11.06 -2.80
N ALA A 12 -6.70 10.03 -2.07
CA ALA A 12 -7.42 9.47 -0.93
C ALA A 12 -7.71 10.52 0.15
N GLY A 13 -6.75 11.40 0.45
CA GLY A 13 -6.96 12.52 1.38
C GLY A 13 -8.03 13.50 0.88
N LYS A 14 -8.08 13.77 -0.42
CA LYS A 14 -9.14 14.60 -1.03
C LYS A 14 -10.51 13.93 -0.90
N CYS A 15 -10.60 12.62 -1.07
CA CYS A 15 -11.87 11.89 -0.90
C CYS A 15 -12.46 12.06 0.51
N ILE A 16 -11.64 12.12 1.57
CA ILE A 16 -12.12 12.35 2.94
C ILE A 16 -12.82 13.70 3.08
N SER A 17 -12.39 14.73 2.34
CA SER A 17 -13.00 16.07 2.40
C SER A 17 -14.42 16.16 1.85
N HIS A 18 -14.90 15.14 1.13
CA HIS A 18 -16.32 15.04 0.73
C HIS A 18 -17.24 14.88 1.95
N ASN A 19 -16.70 14.43 3.09
CA ASN A 19 -17.39 14.34 4.38
C ASN A 19 -18.69 13.50 4.33
N ASP A 20 -18.72 12.51 3.46
CA ASP A 20 -19.80 11.55 3.29
C ASP A 20 -19.23 10.13 3.12
N GLU A 21 -20.14 9.16 3.17
CA GLU A 21 -19.76 7.75 3.20
C GLU A 21 -19.08 7.30 1.90
N ILE A 22 -19.51 7.83 0.76
CA ILE A 22 -18.89 7.53 -0.54
C ILE A 22 -17.46 8.08 -0.61
N GLY A 23 -17.21 9.27 -0.05
CA GLY A 23 -15.88 9.84 0.11
C GLY A 23 -14.98 8.95 0.98
N TYR A 24 -15.48 8.46 2.10
CA TYR A 24 -14.74 7.57 2.99
C TYR A 24 -14.40 6.22 2.34
N ARG A 25 -15.35 5.61 1.62
CA ARG A 25 -15.10 4.38 0.84
C ARG A 25 -14.00 4.60 -0.19
N ASN A 26 -14.09 5.68 -0.96
CA ASN A 26 -13.09 5.99 -1.99
C ASN A 26 -11.73 6.31 -1.36
N ALA A 27 -11.67 7.00 -0.22
CA ALA A 27 -10.42 7.23 0.49
C ALA A 27 -9.72 5.91 0.84
N ILE A 28 -10.45 4.95 1.39
CA ILE A 28 -9.92 3.62 1.76
C ILE A 28 -9.42 2.86 0.53
N GLY A 29 -10.20 2.83 -0.55
CA GLY A 29 -9.82 2.16 -1.78
C GLY A 29 -8.57 2.76 -2.41
N ARG A 30 -8.49 4.09 -2.49
CA ARG A 30 -7.36 4.81 -3.09
C ARG A 30 -6.11 4.72 -2.23
N ALA A 31 -6.24 4.76 -0.91
CA ALA A 31 -5.12 4.51 0.01
C ALA A 31 -4.49 3.13 -0.22
N TYR A 32 -5.31 2.09 -0.38
CA TYR A 32 -4.83 0.75 -0.72
C TYR A 32 -4.08 0.71 -2.05
N TYR A 33 -4.68 1.26 -3.11
CA TYR A 33 -4.04 1.27 -4.43
C TYR A 33 -2.71 2.03 -4.42
N GLY A 34 -2.61 3.12 -3.68
CA GLY A 34 -1.36 3.85 -3.54
C GLY A 34 -0.24 3.00 -2.97
N VAL A 35 -0.49 2.32 -1.84
CA VAL A 35 0.51 1.41 -1.24
C VAL A 35 0.83 0.24 -2.16
N TYR A 36 -0.18 -0.32 -2.84
CA TYR A 36 0.00 -1.44 -3.75
C TYR A 36 0.92 -1.08 -4.91
N HIS A 37 0.67 0.06 -5.58
CA HIS A 37 1.47 0.50 -6.72
C HIS A 37 2.90 0.89 -6.30
N GLU A 38 3.07 1.65 -5.21
CA GLU A 38 4.41 1.95 -4.71
C GLU A 38 5.18 0.67 -4.38
N THR A 39 4.53 -0.31 -3.77
CA THR A 39 5.17 -1.61 -3.47
C THR A 39 5.63 -2.30 -4.75
N LEU A 40 4.78 -2.37 -5.78
CA LEU A 40 5.12 -3.00 -7.06
C LEU A 40 6.27 -2.30 -7.80
N ASP A 41 6.38 -0.99 -7.64
CA ASP A 41 7.45 -0.18 -8.22
C ASP A 41 8.80 -0.45 -7.55
N LYS A 42 8.80 -0.85 -6.28
CA LYS A 42 10.03 -1.20 -5.54
C LYS A 42 10.42 -2.68 -5.65
N LEU A 43 9.47 -3.58 -5.92
CA LEU A 43 9.76 -5.01 -6.07
C LEU A 43 10.39 -5.34 -7.43
N GLU A 44 11.49 -6.07 -7.38
CA GLU A 44 12.31 -6.44 -8.54
C GLU A 44 11.96 -7.80 -9.11
N LYS A 45 11.59 -8.76 -8.25
CA LYS A 45 11.45 -10.18 -8.61
C LYS A 45 10.04 -10.72 -8.42
N CYS A 46 9.07 -9.88 -8.05
CA CYS A 46 7.69 -10.30 -7.84
C CYS A 46 7.10 -11.01 -9.09
N PRO A 47 6.75 -12.30 -8.99
CA PRO A 47 6.41 -13.13 -10.16
C PRO A 47 5.02 -12.82 -10.74
N ASN A 48 4.09 -12.30 -9.92
CA ASN A 48 2.73 -11.97 -10.36
C ASN A 48 2.26 -10.64 -9.76
N LYS A 49 2.47 -9.55 -10.52
CA LYS A 49 2.05 -8.19 -10.15
C LYS A 49 0.57 -7.91 -10.39
N SER A 50 -0.17 -8.80 -11.05
CA SER A 50 -1.59 -8.61 -11.38
C SER A 50 -2.55 -9.11 -10.30
N SER A 51 -2.10 -10.04 -9.45
CA SER A 51 -2.91 -10.60 -8.36
C SER A 51 -2.54 -9.96 -7.03
N HIS A 52 -3.47 -9.16 -6.50
CA HIS A 52 -3.35 -8.55 -5.18
C HIS A 52 -3.05 -9.57 -4.07
N GLN A 53 -3.59 -10.79 -4.16
CA GLN A 53 -3.27 -11.87 -3.22
C GLN A 53 -1.86 -12.40 -3.42
N ALA A 54 -1.47 -12.73 -4.65
CA ALA A 54 -0.15 -13.26 -4.93
C ALA A 54 0.98 -12.33 -4.47
N VAL A 55 0.82 -11.01 -4.64
CA VAL A 55 1.81 -10.03 -4.16
C VAL A 55 1.98 -10.08 -2.65
N ARG A 56 0.88 -10.17 -1.89
CA ARG A 56 0.91 -10.22 -0.42
C ARG A 56 1.52 -11.52 0.10
N ASP A 57 1.15 -12.63 -0.54
CA ASP A 57 1.64 -13.95 -0.20
C ASP A 57 3.14 -14.05 -0.51
N TYR A 58 3.56 -13.54 -1.67
CA TYR A 58 4.98 -13.43 -2.04
C TYR A 58 5.78 -12.65 -1.00
N LEU A 59 5.34 -11.44 -0.63
CA LEU A 59 6.00 -10.62 0.39
C LEU A 59 6.15 -11.33 1.74
N THR A 60 5.15 -12.12 2.12
CA THR A 60 5.11 -12.78 3.44
C THR A 60 5.90 -14.09 3.46
N ASN A 61 5.90 -14.84 2.36
CA ASN A 61 6.38 -16.22 2.33
C ASN A 61 7.73 -16.36 1.62
N ASP A 62 7.92 -15.65 0.50
CA ASP A 62 8.94 -16.01 -0.48
C ASP A 62 9.92 -14.88 -0.81
N ALA A 63 9.52 -13.61 -0.67
CA ALA A 63 10.27 -12.47 -1.19
C ALA A 63 11.69 -12.34 -0.62
N TRP A 64 11.90 -12.80 0.62
CA TRP A 64 13.19 -12.77 1.31
C TRP A 64 14.08 -13.98 1.03
N LEU A 65 13.58 -14.99 0.29
CA LEU A 65 14.37 -16.17 -0.07
C LEU A 65 15.55 -15.77 -0.95
N LYS A 66 16.65 -16.51 -0.83
CA LYS A 66 17.89 -16.25 -1.56
C LYS A 66 17.62 -16.15 -3.07
N GLY A 67 17.97 -15.00 -3.66
CA GLY A 67 17.84 -14.74 -5.10
C GLY A 67 16.54 -14.01 -5.51
N ASN A 68 15.64 -13.75 -4.56
CA ASN A 68 14.44 -12.94 -4.79
C ASN A 68 14.72 -11.45 -4.53
N GLU A 69 14.04 -10.81 -3.58
CA GLU A 69 14.19 -9.38 -3.32
C GLU A 69 15.44 -9.09 -2.48
N PRO A 70 16.15 -7.99 -2.73
CA PRO A 70 17.35 -7.60 -1.98
C PRO A 70 17.02 -6.92 -0.64
N PHE A 71 15.78 -7.01 -0.16
CA PHE A 71 15.29 -6.31 1.03
C PHE A 71 15.28 -7.21 2.27
N GLU A 72 15.31 -6.58 3.45
CA GLU A 72 15.30 -7.27 4.74
C GLU A 72 13.98 -8.04 4.95
N LYS A 73 14.10 -9.27 5.47
CA LYS A 73 13.00 -10.22 5.64
C LYS A 73 11.82 -9.66 6.45
N MET A 74 12.07 -9.11 7.61
CA MET A 74 11.01 -8.61 8.50
C MET A 74 10.31 -7.38 7.91
N LYS A 75 11.02 -6.53 7.17
CA LYS A 75 10.41 -5.42 6.40
C LYS A 75 9.47 -5.94 5.32
N LEU A 76 9.88 -6.94 4.54
CA LEU A 76 9.03 -7.57 3.51
C LEU A 76 7.77 -8.20 4.11
N ILE A 77 7.91 -8.98 5.19
CA ILE A 77 6.78 -9.58 5.91
C ILE A 77 5.84 -8.52 6.47
N SER A 78 6.40 -7.42 7.01
CA SER A 78 5.63 -6.29 7.51
C SER A 78 4.79 -5.65 6.39
N MET A 79 5.39 -5.40 5.23
CA MET A 79 4.69 -4.88 4.05
C MET A 79 3.60 -5.81 3.55
N GLY A 80 3.85 -7.12 3.46
CA GLY A 80 2.83 -8.12 3.11
C GLY A 80 1.64 -8.11 4.06
N THR A 81 1.91 -7.99 5.36
CA THR A 81 0.87 -7.92 6.41
C THR A 81 0.05 -6.63 6.32
N MET A 82 0.70 -5.47 6.11
CA MET A 82 0.01 -4.19 5.92
C MET A 82 -0.87 -4.20 4.68
N LEU A 83 -0.34 -4.66 3.53
CA LEU A 83 -1.13 -4.80 2.31
C LEU A 83 -2.31 -5.76 2.47
N ARG A 84 -2.16 -6.82 3.27
CA ARG A 84 -3.27 -7.72 3.60
C ARG A 84 -4.37 -6.99 4.35
N HIS A 85 -4.02 -6.22 5.37
CA HIS A 85 -4.99 -5.42 6.12
C HIS A 85 -5.69 -4.39 5.22
N LEU A 86 -4.91 -3.59 4.48
CA LEU A 86 -5.45 -2.56 3.58
C LEU A 86 -6.35 -3.15 2.50
N HIS A 87 -5.98 -4.30 1.91
CA HIS A 87 -6.82 -4.94 0.89
C HIS A 87 -8.14 -5.42 1.49
N THR A 88 -8.16 -5.99 2.70
CA THR A 88 -9.42 -6.36 3.38
C THR A 88 -10.32 -5.14 3.55
N ARG A 89 -9.76 -4.01 3.98
CA ARG A 89 -10.49 -2.76 4.18
C ARG A 89 -11.00 -2.18 2.87
N ARG A 90 -10.21 -2.26 1.80
CA ARG A 90 -10.64 -1.92 0.43
C ARG A 90 -11.78 -2.81 -0.05
N LYS A 91 -11.76 -4.12 0.23
CA LYS A 91 -12.89 -5.01 -0.10
C LYS A 91 -14.17 -4.61 0.64
N TRP A 92 -14.06 -4.23 1.91
CA TRP A 92 -15.21 -3.72 2.67
C TRP A 92 -15.76 -2.43 2.06
N ALA A 93 -14.87 -1.49 1.72
CA ALA A 93 -15.24 -0.23 1.09
C ALA A 93 -15.93 -0.43 -0.28
N ASP A 94 -15.40 -1.32 -1.11
CA ASP A 94 -15.88 -1.44 -2.49
C ASP A 94 -17.06 -2.41 -2.66
N TYR A 95 -17.19 -3.41 -1.79
CA TYR A 95 -18.12 -4.53 -2.01
C TYR A 95 -19.10 -4.78 -0.85
N GLU A 96 -18.79 -4.40 0.39
CA GLU A 96 -19.71 -4.56 1.52
C GLU A 96 -20.56 -3.29 1.69
N LEU A 97 -21.61 -3.16 0.86
CA LEU A 97 -22.45 -1.95 0.82
C LEU A 97 -23.37 -1.81 2.06
N ASP A 98 -23.69 -2.93 2.72
CA ASP A 98 -24.49 -2.92 3.96
C ASP A 98 -23.68 -2.47 5.19
N ARG A 99 -22.35 -2.36 5.06
CA ARG A 99 -21.47 -1.87 6.12
C ARG A 99 -21.29 -0.37 5.99
N THR A 100 -21.62 0.40 7.02
CA THR A 100 -21.25 1.82 7.09
C THR A 100 -19.76 1.97 7.39
N LEU A 101 -19.07 2.82 6.62
CA LEU A 101 -17.70 3.24 6.91
C LEU A 101 -17.68 4.71 7.32
N SER A 102 -17.00 5.00 8.43
CA SER A 102 -16.95 6.34 9.01
C SER A 102 -15.74 7.15 8.51
N LYS A 103 -15.74 8.44 8.82
CA LYS A 103 -14.56 9.30 8.63
C LYS A 103 -13.33 8.75 9.36
N ALA A 104 -13.51 8.30 10.61
CA ALA A 104 -12.44 7.73 11.42
C ALA A 104 -11.85 6.47 10.79
N ASP A 105 -12.69 5.63 10.17
CA ASP A 105 -12.22 4.47 9.40
C ASP A 105 -11.32 4.89 8.25
N ALA A 106 -11.71 5.89 7.48
CA ALA A 106 -10.92 6.39 6.35
C ALA A 106 -9.60 7.03 6.79
N GLU A 107 -9.63 7.85 7.84
CA GLU A 107 -8.45 8.51 8.41
C GLU A 107 -7.45 7.48 8.95
N ALA A 108 -7.93 6.45 9.68
CA ALA A 108 -7.08 5.37 10.18
C ALA A 108 -6.38 4.62 9.04
N ILE A 109 -7.09 4.36 7.93
CA ILE A 109 -6.49 3.72 6.76
C ILE A 109 -5.48 4.62 6.06
N LEU A 110 -5.74 5.93 5.95
CA LEU A 110 -4.79 6.86 5.36
C LEU A 110 -3.51 6.96 6.19
N ILE A 111 -3.62 7.00 7.52
CA ILE A 111 -2.45 6.98 8.43
C ILE A 111 -1.64 5.69 8.23
N MET A 112 -2.31 4.54 8.16
CA MET A 112 -1.64 3.26 7.92
C MET A 112 -0.96 3.21 6.55
N ALA A 113 -1.61 3.75 5.52
CA ALA A 113 -1.06 3.80 4.17
C ALA A 113 0.20 4.67 4.12
N ASN A 114 0.19 5.86 4.73
CA ASN A 114 1.38 6.71 4.82
C ASN A 114 2.54 6.00 5.54
N LYS A 115 2.26 5.33 6.67
CA LYS A 115 3.28 4.54 7.38
C LYS A 115 3.85 3.41 6.51
N ALA A 116 3.03 2.79 5.68
CA ALA A 116 3.48 1.75 4.74
C ALA A 116 4.40 2.36 3.65
N ILE A 117 4.06 3.53 3.12
CA ILE A 117 4.93 4.26 2.18
C ILE A 117 6.27 4.61 2.82
N ASP A 118 6.28 5.14 4.04
CA ASP A 118 7.52 5.48 4.76
C ASP A 118 8.39 4.23 5.00
N THR A 119 7.76 3.12 5.41
CA THR A 119 8.45 1.84 5.62
C THR A 119 9.07 1.33 4.33
N LEU A 120 8.35 1.43 3.22
CA LEU A 120 8.81 1.02 1.90
C LEU A 120 9.97 1.88 1.41
N GLN A 121 9.90 3.20 1.62
CA GLN A 121 10.97 4.13 1.27
C GLN A 121 12.25 3.82 2.06
N GLN A 122 12.14 3.67 3.38
CA GLN A 122 13.28 3.31 4.23
C GLN A 122 13.90 1.97 3.83
N MET A 123 13.07 0.96 3.54
CA MET A 123 13.53 -0.35 3.08
C MET A 123 14.30 -0.24 1.76
N TYR A 124 13.84 0.60 0.85
CA TYR A 124 14.50 0.83 -0.44
C TYR A 124 15.82 1.58 -0.30
N GLU A 125 15.84 2.68 0.47
CA GLU A 125 17.03 3.51 0.69
C GLU A 125 18.15 2.78 1.44
N GLN A 126 17.82 1.78 2.26
CA GLN A 126 18.81 0.91 2.90
C GLN A 126 19.62 0.07 1.90
N VAL A 127 19.01 -0.28 0.76
CA VAL A 127 19.66 -1.08 -0.30
C VAL A 127 20.22 -0.17 -1.40
N TYR A 128 19.51 0.91 -1.71
CA TYR A 128 19.82 1.87 -2.75
C TYR A 128 19.86 3.29 -2.17
N PRO A 129 20.95 3.67 -1.47
CA PRO A 129 21.08 5.00 -0.90
C PRO A 129 21.07 6.06 -1.99
N SER A 130 20.31 7.14 -1.78
CA SER A 130 20.39 8.34 -2.60
C SER A 130 21.80 8.92 -2.52
N GLU A 131 22.38 9.36 -3.65
CA GLU A 131 23.61 10.15 -3.60
C GLU A 131 23.38 11.40 -2.74
N PRO A 132 24.32 11.78 -1.85
CA PRO A 132 24.21 13.03 -1.11
C PRO A 132 24.11 14.17 -2.14
N ALA A 133 23.12 15.05 -1.96
CA ALA A 133 22.97 16.23 -2.80
C ALA A 133 24.30 17.00 -2.82
N ALA A 134 24.87 17.16 -4.03
CA ALA A 134 26.13 17.84 -4.28
C ALA A 134 26.08 19.32 -3.86
#